data_AF-A0A519I534-F1
#
_entry.id   AF-A0A519I534-F1
#
_cell.length_a   1.000
_cell.length_b   1.000
_cell.length_c   1.000
_cell.angle_alpha   90.00
_cell.angle_beta   90.00
_cell.angle_gamma   90.00
#
_symmetry.space_group_name_H-M   'P 1'
#
loop_
_entity.id
_entity.type
_entity.pdbx_description
1 polymer ?
#
loop_
_entity_poly.entity_id
_entity_poly.type
_entity_poly.pdbx_seq_one_letter_code
_entity_poly.pdbx_strand_id
1 'polypeptide(L)'
;MSTDTARNPALSLHDNRLRTQQLLDAAERDTDAVSVFMDGSSAADTERAIFVVKGREHVAYLMALLERQGLLNAAKPVEGNAP
;
A
#
# COMPACT_ATOMS: atom_id res chain seq x y z
N MET A 1 -19.39 25.03 16.03
CA MET A 1 -19.67 23.96 15.04
C MET A 1 -18.37 23.23 14.79
N SER A 2 -18.14 22.15 15.53
CA SER A 2 -16.94 21.32 15.43
C SER A 2 -17.04 20.43 14.22
N THR A 3 -16.10 20.55 13.28
CA THR A 3 -15.84 19.48 12.32
C THR A 3 -14.92 18.49 13.00
N ASP A 4 -15.53 17.55 13.71
CA ASP A 4 -14.90 16.32 14.17
C ASP A 4 -14.64 15.47 12.92
N THR A 5 -13.53 15.75 12.24
CA THR A 5 -12.99 14.83 11.25
C THR A 5 -12.47 13.65 12.06
N ALA A 6 -13.32 12.64 12.20
CA ALA A 6 -12.99 11.36 12.80
C ALA A 6 -11.69 10.85 12.16
N ARG A 7 -10.56 11.11 12.84
CA ARG A 7 -9.30 10.46 12.58
C ARG A 7 -9.59 8.98 12.81
N ASN A 8 -9.73 8.26 11.70
CA ASN A 8 -9.73 6.81 11.65
C ASN A 8 -8.65 6.35 12.64
N PRO A 9 -8.98 5.58 13.70
CA PRO A 9 -8.01 5.25 14.72
C PRO A 9 -6.85 4.59 14.00
N ALA A 10 -5.70 5.28 14.02
CA ALA A 10 -4.45 4.78 13.51
C ALA A 10 -4.33 3.36 14.04
N LEU A 11 -4.40 2.40 13.12
CA LEU A 11 -4.08 1.01 13.37
C LEU A 11 -2.67 1.03 13.92
N SER A 12 -2.56 1.06 15.25
CA SER A 12 -1.27 1.13 15.92
C SER A 12 -0.56 -0.16 15.55
N LEU A 13 0.47 -0.03 14.72
CA LEU A 13 1.26 -1.13 14.19
C LEU A 13 2.17 -1.67 15.30
N HIS A 14 1.58 -2.24 16.35
CA HIS A 14 2.29 -2.90 17.43
C HIS A 14 2.78 -4.27 16.95
N ASP A 15 4.09 -4.38 16.72
CA ASP A 15 4.94 -5.58 16.82
C ASP A 15 4.44 -6.92 16.21
N ASN A 16 3.45 -6.90 15.33
CA ASN A 16 2.80 -8.08 14.79
C ASN A 16 2.94 -8.12 13.28
N ARG A 17 3.57 -9.17 12.76
CA ARG A 17 3.47 -9.58 11.34
C ARG A 17 1.99 -9.54 10.93
N LEU A 18 1.57 -8.51 10.21
CA LEU A 18 0.24 -8.49 9.60
C LEU A 18 0.20 -9.60 8.56
N ARG A 19 -0.77 -10.51 8.69
CA ARG A 19 -1.04 -11.50 7.65
C ARG A 19 -1.68 -10.77 6.47
N THR A 20 -1.37 -11.16 5.24
CA THR A 20 -1.94 -10.57 4.01
C THR A 20 -3.46 -10.37 4.10
N GLN A 21 -4.17 -11.32 4.73
CA GLN A 21 -5.61 -11.23 4.94
C GLN A 21 -6.04 -9.98 5.74
N GLN A 22 -5.32 -9.60 6.79
CA GLN A 22 -5.68 -8.43 7.61
C GLN A 22 -5.54 -7.13 6.82
N LEU A 23 -4.57 -7.05 5.91
CA LEU A 23 -4.42 -5.91 5.00
C LEU A 23 -5.54 -5.87 3.95
N LEU A 24 -5.96 -7.04 3.45
CA LEU A 24 -7.10 -7.15 2.53
C LEU A 24 -8.41 -6.73 3.22
N ASP A 25 -8.65 -7.22 4.44
CA ASP A 25 -9.84 -6.86 5.23
C ASP A 25 -9.85 -5.35 5.57
N ALA A 26 -8.69 -4.77 5.85
CA ALA A 26 -8.55 -3.33 6.05
C ALA A 26 -8.84 -2.53 4.77
N ALA A 27 -8.33 -3.00 3.63
CA ALA A 27 -8.56 -2.37 2.33
C ALA A 27 -10.00 -2.51 1.83
N GLU A 28 -10.74 -3.55 2.24
CA GLU A 28 -12.15 -3.74 1.88
C GLU A 28 -13.06 -2.63 2.44
N ARG A 29 -12.66 -2.01 3.56
CA ARG A 29 -13.40 -0.89 4.16
C ARG A 29 -13.19 0.44 3.44
N ASP A 30 -12.16 0.51 2.60
CA ASP A 30 -11.84 1.67 1.80
C ASP A 30 -12.56 1.58 0.45
N THR A 31 -13.26 2.63 0.06
CA THR A 31 -14.03 2.69 -1.18
C THR A 31 -13.18 2.92 -2.41
N ASP A 32 -11.93 3.37 -2.24
CA ASP A 32 -11.04 3.65 -3.36
C ASP A 32 -10.61 2.37 -4.08
N ALA A 33 -10.25 2.47 -5.36
CA ALA A 33 -9.80 1.30 -6.14
C ALA A 33 -8.44 0.74 -5.65
N VAL A 34 -7.65 1.56 -4.95
CA VAL A 34 -6.35 1.18 -4.38
C VAL A 34 -6.23 1.74 -2.97
N SER A 35 -5.96 0.87 -2.01
CA SER A 35 -5.62 1.26 -0.64
C SER A 35 -4.12 1.26 -0.46
N VAL A 36 -3.58 2.27 0.23
CA VAL A 36 -2.13 2.43 0.43
C VAL A 36 -1.81 2.43 1.92
N PHE A 37 -0.96 1.49 2.33
CA PHE A 37 -0.45 1.39 3.70
C PHE A 37 1.02 1.77 3.69
N MET A 38 1.34 2.92 4.26
CA MET A 38 2.68 3.51 4.25
C MET A 38 3.38 3.32 5.60
N ASP A 39 4.68 3.03 5.57
CA ASP A 39 5.56 3.08 6.75
C ASP A 39 6.12 4.51 6.90
N GLY A 40 5.21 5.45 7.18
CA GLY A 40 5.48 6.89 7.20
C GLY A 40 4.20 7.70 7.41
N SER A 41 4.33 9.01 7.63
CA SER A 41 3.18 9.89 7.86
C SER A 41 2.61 10.49 6.55
N SER A 42 3.38 10.44 5.47
CA SER A 42 3.06 10.99 4.15
C SER A 42 3.86 10.30 3.05
N ALA A 43 3.55 10.57 1.78
CA ALA A 43 4.35 10.08 0.67
C ALA A 43 5.79 10.63 0.65
N ALA A 44 6.07 11.74 1.33
CA ALA A 44 7.38 12.40 1.30
C ALA A 44 8.41 11.77 2.25
N ASP A 45 7.95 11.09 3.31
CA ASP A 45 8.78 10.42 4.33
C ASP A 45 8.63 8.89 4.29
N THR A 46 7.90 8.35 3.31
CA THR A 46 7.65 6.92 3.19
C THR A 46 8.68 6.26 2.28
N GLU A 47 9.51 5.40 2.88
CA GLU A 47 10.47 4.57 2.13
C GLU A 47 9.84 3.27 1.62
N ARG A 48 8.76 2.81 2.26
CA ARG A 48 8.10 1.53 1.95
C ARG A 48 6.59 1.63 2.10
N ALA A 49 5.85 1.10 1.13
CA ALA A 49 4.40 1.06 1.17
C ALA A 49 3.86 -0.25 0.59
N ILE A 50 2.67 -0.63 1.05
CA ILE A 50 1.88 -1.72 0.50
C ILE A 50 0.67 -1.12 -0.23
N PHE A 51 0.55 -1.44 -1.51
CA PHE A 51 -0.60 -1.10 -2.32
C PHE A 51 -1.51 -2.32 -2.44
N VAL A 52 -2.76 -2.18 -1.99
CA VAL A 52 -3.80 -3.20 -2.17
C VAL A 52 -4.74 -2.74 -3.26
N VAL A 53 -4.67 -3.40 -4.42
CA VAL A 53 -5.47 -3.08 -5.60
C VAL A 53 -6.73 -3.94 -5.60
N LYS A 54 -7.89 -3.30 -5.71
CA LYS A 54 -9.21 -3.95 -5.71
C LYS A 54 -9.74 -4.03 -7.14
N GLY A 55 -10.36 -5.15 -7.49
CA GLY A 55 -10.97 -5.38 -8.80
C GLY A 55 -10.01 -5.93 -9.85
N ARG A 56 -10.48 -6.94 -10.59
CA ARG A 56 -9.66 -7.72 -11.54
C ARG A 56 -9.03 -6.86 -12.64
N GLU A 57 -9.80 -5.92 -13.20
CA GLU A 57 -9.33 -5.06 -14.29
C GLU A 57 -8.24 -4.10 -13.83
N HIS A 58 -8.39 -3.52 -12.63
CA HIS A 58 -7.37 -2.65 -12.02
C HIS A 58 -6.08 -3.41 -11.70
N VAL A 59 -6.20 -4.63 -11.18
CA VAL A 59 -5.04 -5.50 -10.95
C VAL A 59 -4.31 -5.79 -12.25
N ALA A 60 -5.00 -6.24 -13.29
CA ALA A 60 -4.40 -6.56 -14.58
C ALA A 60 -3.73 -5.33 -15.22
N TYR A 61 -4.39 -4.17 -15.16
CA TYR A 61 -3.84 -2.92 -15.66
C TYR A 61 -2.57 -2.52 -14.90
N LEU A 62 -2.58 -2.54 -13.57
CA LEU A 62 -1.42 -2.11 -12.78
C LEU A 62 -0.25 -3.07 -12.96
N MET A 63 -0.49 -4.39 -13.00
CA MET A 63 0.58 -5.36 -13.28
C MET A 63 1.26 -5.07 -14.62
N ALA A 64 0.50 -4.88 -15.69
CA ALA A 64 1.04 -4.55 -17.01
C ALA A 64 1.80 -3.21 -17.01
N LEU A 65 1.32 -2.22 -16.25
CA LEU A 65 2.02 -0.94 -16.10
C LEU A 65 3.36 -1.13 -15.38
N LEU A 66 3.39 -1.83 -14.25
CA LEU A 66 4.59 -2.04 -13.45
C LEU A 66 5.64 -2.88 -14.21
N GLU A 67 5.20 -3.87 -15.00
CA GLU A 67 6.07 -4.62 -15.90
C GLU A 67 6.71 -3.70 -16.95
N ARG A 68 5.92 -2.82 -17.59
CA ARG A 68 6.44 -1.85 -18.58
C ARG A 68 7.43 -0.86 -17.98
N GLN A 69 7.26 -0.49 -16.70
CA GLN A 69 8.19 0.36 -15.97
C GLN A 69 9.42 -0.42 -15.44
N GLY A 70 9.45 -1.74 -15.63
CA GLY A 70 10.50 -2.61 -15.13
C GLY A 70 10.57 -2.72 -13.61
N LEU A 71 9.49 -2.39 -12.91
CA LEU A 71 9.38 -2.45 -11.45
C LEU A 71 9.06 -3.86 -10.94
N LEU A 72 8.56 -4.74 -11.82
CA LEU A 72 8.37 -6.17 -11.55
C LEU A 72 9.50 -7.04 -12.12
N ASN A 73 10.60 -6.44 -12.59
CA ASN A 73 11.73 -7.18 -13.13
C ASN A 73 12.64 -7.69 -12.02
N ALA A 74 12.67 -9.02 -11.82
CA ALA A 74 13.48 -9.71 -10.81
C ALA A 74 15.00 -9.45 -10.90
N ALA A 75 15.50 -8.88 -12.01
CA ALA A 75 16.92 -8.66 -12.26
C ALA A 75 17.41 -7.24 -11.91
N LYS A 76 16.52 -6.28 -11.64
CA LYS A 76 16.94 -4.90 -11.31
C LYS A 76 16.99 -4.74 -9.78
N PRO A 77 18.17 -4.52 -9.18
CA PRO A 77 18.25 -4.22 -7.76
C PRO A 77 17.50 -2.91 -7.49
N VAL A 78 16.78 -2.87 -6.37
CA VAL A 78 16.20 -1.63 -5.86
C VAL A 78 17.37 -0.74 -5.41
N GLU A 79 17.52 0.43 -6.03
CA GLU A 79 18.57 1.39 -5.65
C GLU A 79 18.47 1.72 -4.15
N GLY A 80 19.60 1.65 -3.43
CA GLY A 80 19.65 1.87 -1.98
C GLY A 80 19.45 0.61 -1.12
N ASN A 81 19.06 -0.52 -1.70
CA ASN A 81 19.00 -1.79 -0.98
C ASN A 81 20.31 -2.57 -1.19
N ALA A 82 21.37 -2.21 -0.44
CA ALA A 82 22.54 -3.08 -0.29
C ALA A 82 22.12 -4.35 0.49
N PRO A 83 22.70 -5.53 0.18
CA PRO A 83 22.38 -6.78 0.90
C PRO A 83 22.64 -6.71 2.40
#